data_AF-A0A1Z5L9A3-F1
#
_entry.id   AF-A0A1Z5L9A3-F1
#
_cell.length_a   1.000
_cell.length_b   1.000
_cell.length_c   1.000
_cell.angle_alpha   90.00
_cell.angle_beta   90.00
_cell.angle_gamma   90.00
#
_symmetry.space_group_name_H-M   'P 1'
#
loop_
_entity.id
_entity.type
_entity.pdbx_description
1 polymer ?
#
loop_
_entity_poly.entity_id
_entity_poly.type
_entity_poly.pdbx_seq_one_letter_code
_entity_poly.pdbx_strand_id
1 'polypeptide(L)'
;MVDIFIVDGTEHEEVYKQLSTFRESIAGVLAHGNRDGDCAVVRFDDEESDEMNPCWDQGEAFGGFALIVNGHSLVHALGEDMELLFLEVASRCKAVICCRVTPLQK
;
A
#
# COMPACT_ATOMS: atom_id res chain seq x y z
N MET A 1 -13.87 -2.89 8.66
CA MET A 1 -13.67 -1.43 8.81
C MET A 1 -12.62 -1.03 7.78
N VAL A 2 -12.81 0.07 7.05
CA VAL A 2 -11.84 0.53 6.05
C VAL A 2 -11.17 1.80 6.55
N ASP A 3 -9.84 1.79 6.64
CA ASP A 3 -9.03 2.92 7.05
C ASP A 3 -8.54 3.68 5.80
N ILE A 4 -8.84 4.98 5.73
CA ILE A 4 -8.53 5.81 4.56
C ILE A 4 -7.35 6.72 4.90
N PHE A 5 -6.26 6.59 4.14
CA PHE A 5 -5.09 7.44 4.20
C PHE A 5 -5.13 8.49 3.10
N ILE A 6 -4.90 9.76 3.44
CA ILE A 6 -4.93 10.87 2.49
C ILE A 6 -3.57 11.53 2.48
N VAL A 7 -2.97 11.64 1.29
CA VAL A 7 -1.72 12.36 1.01
C VAL A 7 -2.08 13.62 0.22
N ASP A 8 -1.99 14.76 0.89
CA ASP A 8 -2.29 16.09 0.35
C ASP A 8 -1.15 17.10 0.54
N GLY A 9 -0.01 16.68 1.08
CA GLY A 9 1.17 17.51 1.28
C GLY A 9 1.64 18.18 -0.01
N THR A 10 2.06 19.44 0.11
CA THR A 10 2.54 20.25 -1.04
C THR A 10 4.06 20.37 -1.07
N GLU A 11 4.70 20.10 0.06
CA GLU A 11 6.15 20.08 0.18
C GLU A 11 6.67 18.65 0.27
N HIS A 12 7.92 18.45 -0.16
CA HIS A 12 8.58 17.15 -0.13
C HIS A 12 8.58 16.53 1.28
N GLU A 13 8.90 17.32 2.31
CA GLU A 13 8.98 16.84 3.69
C GLU A 13 7.61 16.46 4.28
N GLU A 14 6.56 17.21 3.91
CA GLU A 14 5.19 16.89 4.33
C GLU A 14 4.74 15.54 3.78
N VAL A 15 4.98 15.30 2.48
CA VAL A 15 4.62 14.04 1.82
C VAL A 15 5.38 12.87 2.44
N TYR A 16 6.69 13.04 2.69
CA TYR A 16 7.51 12.02 3.36
C TYR A 16 6.96 11.66 4.75
N LYS A 17 6.59 12.66 5.54
CA LYS A 17 6.05 12.47 6.89
C LYS A 17 4.70 11.75 6.86
N GLN A 18 3.83 12.10 5.92
CA GLN A 18 2.54 11.42 5.73
C GLN A 18 2.75 9.93 5.37
N LEU A 19 3.57 9.64 4.36
CA LEU A 19 3.85 8.26 3.93
C LEU A 19 4.52 7.43 5.03
N SER A 20 5.47 8.01 5.76
CA SER A 20 6.14 7.33 6.87
C SER A 20 5.16 6.98 8.00
N THR A 21 4.26 7.90 8.33
CA THR A 21 3.21 7.67 9.34
C THR A 21 2.26 6.55 8.90
N PHE A 22 1.88 6.51 7.62
CA PHE A 22 1.00 5.47 7.09
C PHE A 22 1.68 4.10 7.08
N ARG A 23 2.97 4.03 6.71
CA ARG A 23 3.75 2.80 6.82
C ARG A 23 3.75 2.25 8.25
N GLU A 24 4.00 3.11 9.24
CA GLU A 24 4.00 2.72 10.66
C GLU A 24 2.61 2.30 11.14
N SER A 25 1.56 3.00 10.72
CA SER A 25 0.17 2.65 11.03
C SER A 25 -0.17 1.25 10.50
N ILE A 26 0.17 0.97 9.24
CA ILE A 26 -0.08 -0.34 8.64
C ILE A 26 0.74 -1.43 9.36
N ALA A 27 2.01 -1.17 9.67
CA ALA A 27 2.85 -2.11 10.41
C ALA A 27 2.30 -2.40 11.82
N GLY A 28 1.79 -1.37 12.51
CA GLY A 28 1.18 -1.50 13.83
C GLY A 28 -0.11 -2.33 13.81
N VAL A 29 -0.98 -2.13 12.81
CA VAL A 29 -2.21 -2.92 12.69
C VAL A 29 -1.89 -4.39 12.38
N LEU A 30 -0.92 -4.66 11.50
CA LEU A 30 -0.48 -6.03 11.19
C LEU A 30 0.16 -6.73 12.39
N ALA A 31 0.89 -6.00 13.25
CA ALA A 31 1.47 -6.55 14.48
C ALA A 31 0.42 -6.88 15.56
N HIS A 32 -0.77 -6.27 15.50
CA HIS A 32 -1.86 -6.48 16.46
C HIS A 32 -2.99 -7.40 15.94
N GLY A 33 -2.88 -7.91 14.70
CA GLY A 33 -3.85 -8.78 14.06
C GLY A 33 -3.81 -10.23 14.53
N ASN A 34 -4.23 -10.50 15.76
CA ASN A 34 -4.59 -11.86 16.21
C ASN A 34 -5.95 -11.91 16.93
N ARG A 35 -6.95 -11.18 16.43
CA ARG A 35 -8.34 -11.44 16.85
C ARG A 35 -9.26 -11.41 15.65
N ASP A 36 -9.65 -12.64 15.28
CA ASP A 36 -10.73 -13.04 14.37
C ASP A 36 -10.39 -13.13 12.88
N GLY A 37 -9.89 -14.30 12.47
CA GLY A 37 -9.70 -14.71 11.07
C GLY A 37 -8.40 -15.47 10.84
N ASP A 38 -8.43 -16.79 11.07
CA ASP A 38 -7.36 -17.79 11.03
C ASP A 38 -6.31 -17.64 9.91
N CYS A 39 -5.00 -17.62 10.25
CA CYS A 39 -4.00 -18.55 9.71
C CYS A 39 -2.53 -18.22 10.06
N ALA A 40 -1.76 -19.28 10.30
CA ALA A 40 -0.31 -19.28 10.34
C ALA A 40 0.27 -19.23 8.90
N VAL A 41 1.28 -18.39 8.69
CA VAL A 41 2.03 -18.34 7.42
C VAL A 41 3.04 -19.47 7.41
N VAL A 42 2.84 -20.46 6.53
CA VAL A 42 3.90 -21.39 6.14
C VAL A 42 4.51 -20.88 4.83
N ARG A 43 5.80 -20.56 4.87
CA ARG A 43 6.61 -20.34 3.66
C ARG A 43 7.18 -21.68 3.23
N PHE A 44 6.94 -22.06 1.98
CA PHE A 44 7.58 -23.21 1.36
C PHE A 44 8.45 -22.71 0.22
N ASP A 45 9.75 -22.99 0.31
CA ASP A 45 10.71 -22.88 -0.79
C ASP A 45 10.31 -23.84 -1.94
N ASP A 46 10.55 -23.38 -3.16
CA ASP A 46 10.26 -24.00 -4.46
C ASP A 46 10.52 -25.52 -4.56
N GLU A 47 9.57 -26.28 -5.11
CA GLU A 47 9.78 -27.22 -6.23
C GLU A 47 8.44 -27.78 -6.80
N GLU A 48 8.18 -27.45 -8.08
CA GLU A 48 7.42 -28.13 -9.16
C GLU A 48 5.99 -28.72 -8.96
N SER A 49 4.99 -28.20 -9.71
CA SER A 49 4.24 -28.89 -10.80
C SER A 49 2.88 -28.23 -11.13
N ASP A 50 2.54 -28.29 -12.42
CA ASP A 50 1.39 -27.73 -13.16
C ASP A 50 0.02 -27.66 -12.45
N GLU A 51 -0.68 -26.52 -12.59
CA GLU A 51 -2.10 -26.44 -12.96
C GLU A 51 -2.53 -24.99 -13.30
N MET A 52 -3.29 -24.84 -14.39
CA MET A 52 -3.57 -23.58 -15.09
C MET A 52 -4.91 -22.95 -14.64
N ASN A 53 -4.83 -21.84 -13.86
CA ASN A 53 -5.67 -20.60 -13.78
C ASN A 53 -7.23 -20.66 -13.83
N PRO A 54 -8.00 -19.66 -13.29
CA PRO A 54 -7.60 -18.34 -12.78
C PRO A 54 -8.33 -17.91 -11.49
N CYS A 55 -7.66 -17.33 -10.50
CA CYS A 55 -8.39 -16.44 -9.58
C CYS A 55 -7.45 -15.39 -9.00
N TRP A 56 -7.70 -14.14 -9.39
CA TRP A 56 -7.07 -12.93 -8.85
C TRP A 56 -7.58 -12.64 -7.43
N ASP A 57 -7.53 -13.65 -6.56
CA ASP A 57 -8.02 -13.59 -5.18
C ASP A 57 -6.90 -13.96 -4.18
N GLN A 58 -5.64 -13.70 -4.54
CA GLN A 58 -4.53 -13.64 -3.57
C GLN A 58 -4.57 -12.31 -2.80
N GLY A 59 -5.74 -11.96 -2.26
CA GLY A 59 -6.08 -10.58 -1.95
C GLY A 59 -6.50 -10.30 -0.52
N GLU A 60 -6.23 -11.19 0.44
CA GLU A 60 -6.72 -11.00 1.82
C GLU A 60 -5.62 -11.05 2.89
N ALA A 61 -4.39 -10.68 2.52
CA ALA A 61 -3.32 -10.37 3.48
C ALA A 61 -3.23 -8.88 3.84
N PHE A 62 -3.99 -8.02 3.15
CA PHE A 62 -3.90 -6.57 3.30
C PHE A 62 -5.10 -6.10 4.12
N GLY A 63 -4.82 -5.55 5.32
CA GLY A 63 -5.82 -4.87 6.13
C GLY A 63 -6.59 -3.87 5.26
N GLY A 64 -7.86 -3.63 5.58
CA GLY A 64 -8.78 -2.83 4.76
C GLY A 64 -8.36 -1.36 4.64
N PHE A 65 -7.23 -1.07 4.00
CA PHE A 65 -6.69 0.26 3.83
C PHE A 65 -6.99 0.76 2.42
N ALA A 66 -7.26 2.05 2.31
CA ALA A 66 -7.33 2.75 1.04
C ALA A 66 -6.43 3.98 1.07
N LEU A 67 -5.71 4.24 -0.01
CA LEU A 67 -4.83 5.40 -0.15
C LEU A 67 -5.42 6.38 -1.16
N ILE A 68 -5.52 7.65 -0.79
CA ILE A 68 -5.88 8.75 -1.69
C ILE A 68 -4.69 9.69 -1.76
N VAL A 69 -4.17 9.94 -2.96
CA VAL A 69 -3.01 10.81 -3.17
C VAL A 69 -3.33 11.89 -4.19
N ASN A 70 -2.98 13.13 -3.86
CA ASN A 70 -3.17 14.27 -4.76
C ASN A 70 -2.03 14.34 -5.80
N GLY A 71 -2.33 14.84 -7.00
CA GLY A 71 -1.39 14.90 -8.11
C GLY A 71 -0.17 15.77 -7.85
N HIS A 72 -0.31 16.85 -7.07
CA HIS A 72 0.83 17.68 -6.65
C HIS A 72 1.76 16.91 -5.70
N SER A 73 1.19 16.19 -4.73
CA SER A 73 1.95 15.33 -3.81
C SER A 73 2.63 14.16 -4.54
N LEU A 74 2.01 13.66 -5.62
CA LEU A 74 2.52 12.56 -6.43
C LEU A 74 3.86 12.90 -7.11
N VAL A 75 4.10 14.19 -7.44
CA VAL A 75 5.40 14.63 -7.97
C VAL A 75 6.54 14.31 -7.00
N HIS A 76 6.29 14.52 -5.71
CA HIS A 76 7.26 14.24 -4.67
C HIS A 76 7.31 12.75 -4.36
N ALA A 77 6.15 12.09 -4.25
CA ALA A 77 6.06 10.67 -3.92
C ALA A 77 6.71 9.75 -4.96
N LEU A 78 6.77 10.17 -6.23
CA LEU A 78 7.46 9.46 -7.32
C LEU A 78 8.92 9.88 -7.52
N GLY A 79 9.49 10.68 -6.61
CA GLY A 79 10.92 10.98 -6.63
C GLY A 79 11.76 9.75 -6.23
N GLU A 80 13.00 9.66 -6.73
CA GLU A 80 13.92 8.52 -6.50
C GLU A 80 14.07 8.15 -5.01
N ASP A 81 14.01 9.15 -4.11
CA ASP A 81 14.17 8.93 -2.67
C ASP A 81 12.91 8.34 -2.00
N MET A 82 11.72 8.52 -2.60
CA MET A 82 10.43 8.20 -1.97
C MET A 82 9.59 7.18 -2.75
N GLU A 83 9.94 6.85 -4.00
CA GLU A 83 9.17 5.93 -4.84
C GLU A 83 8.96 4.56 -4.18
N LEU A 84 9.99 4.03 -3.51
CA LEU A 84 9.92 2.74 -2.83
C LEU A 84 9.03 2.81 -1.59
N LEU A 85 9.09 3.91 -0.85
CA LEU A 85 8.23 4.14 0.31
C LEU A 85 6.75 4.24 -0.11
N PHE A 86 6.48 4.99 -1.17
CA PHE A 86 5.14 5.11 -1.73
C PHE A 86 4.63 3.76 -2.23
N LEU A 87 5.45 3.01 -2.97
CA LEU A 87 5.10 1.68 -3.46
C LEU A 87 4.79 0.70 -2.31
N GLU A 88 5.59 0.72 -1.24
CA GLU A 88 5.35 -0.13 -0.07
C GLU A 88 4.00 0.15 0.58
N VAL A 89 3.65 1.42 0.79
CA VAL A 89 2.36 1.82 1.39
C VAL A 89 1.20 1.51 0.44
N ALA A 90 1.34 1.84 -0.84
CA ALA A 90 0.33 1.62 -1.87
C ALA A 90 0.02 0.13 -2.08
N SER A 91 1.06 -0.72 -2.09
CA SER A 91 0.91 -2.18 -2.26
C SER A 91 0.22 -2.85 -1.07
N ARG A 92 0.25 -2.21 0.11
CA ARG A 92 -0.46 -2.69 1.30
C ARG A 92 -1.91 -2.21 1.37
N CYS A 93 -2.35 -1.37 0.43
CA CYS A 93 -3.70 -0.84 0.37
C CYS A 93 -4.55 -1.64 -0.63
N LYS A 94 -5.83 -1.88 -0.29
CA LYS A 94 -6.79 -2.56 -1.18
C LYS A 94 -7.18 -1.70 -2.39
N ALA A 95 -7.12 -0.38 -2.24
CA ALA A 95 -7.38 0.57 -3.29
C ALA A 95 -6.46 1.78 -3.17
N VAL A 96 -6.00 2.29 -4.32
CA VAL A 96 -5.22 3.52 -4.42
C VAL A 96 -5.91 4.44 -5.43
N ILE A 97 -6.21 5.66 -5.00
CA ILE A 97 -6.88 6.68 -5.81
C ILE A 97 -5.93 7.86 -5.99
N CYS A 98 -5.47 8.06 -7.22
CA CYS A 98 -4.69 9.23 -7.60
C CYS A 98 -5.63 10.33 -8.14
N CYS A 99 -5.71 11.46 -7.44
CA CYS A 99 -6.60 12.58 -7.76
C CYS A 99 -5.83 13.69 -8.48
N ARG A 100 -6.45 14.34 -9.48
CA ARG A 100 -5.90 15.53 -10.19
C ARG A 100 -4.49 15.33 -10.79
N VAL A 101 -4.17 14.11 -11.21
CA VAL A 101 -2.89 13.79 -11.87
C VAL A 101 -2.83 14.28 -13.31
N THR A 102 -1.64 14.71 -13.73
CA THR A 102 -1.36 15.10 -15.12
C THR A 102 -1.09 13.86 -16.00
N PRO A 103 -1.23 13.93 -17.33
CA PRO A 103 -0.93 12.80 -18.22
C PRO A 103 0.50 12.25 -18.09
N LEU A 104 1.47 13.09 -17.74
CA LEU A 104 2.86 12.67 -17.53
C LEU A 104 3.06 11.81 -16.27
N GLN A 105 2.17 11.97 -15.28
CA GLN A 105 2.23 11.27 -14.00
C GLN A 105 1.42 9.96 -13.98
N LYS A 106 0.64 9.68 -15.04
CA LYS A 106 -0.11 8.43 -15.21
C LYS A 106 0.75 7.41 -15.92
#